data_AF-A0AAU6WUN0-F1
#
_entry.id   AF-A0AAU6WUN0-F1
#
_cell.length_a   1.000
_cell.length_b   1.000
_cell.length_c   1.000
_cell.angle_alpha   90.00
_cell.angle_beta   90.00
_cell.angle_gamma   90.00
#
_symmetry.space_group_name_H-M   'P 1'
#
loop_
_entity.id
_entity.type
_entity.pdbx_description
1 polymer ?
#
loop_
_entity_poly.entity_id
_entity_poly.type
_entity_poly.pdbx_seq_one_letter_code
_entity_poly.pdbx_strand_id
1 'polypeptide(L)'
;MICGHFDSINGPGVNDNGSGTSVILEAARILKDVPTDYSIKFIHFSGEEQGLYGSRHYVNEVVYNKKQRNLDIKMVFNLDQVGGKKGMFNDTVFCDEDQDGSSKNNAASTKATHELMKCTALYSPLKAEIDPAEHSDYISFEKKGEVITGFFEYLRSELPHTKDDTFANTDVMYVYNIGKASLGALQYFAGASEK
;
A
#
# COMPACT_ATOMS: atom_id res chain seq x y z
N MET A 1 7.17 4.63 4.81
CA MET A 1 7.47 4.22 3.42
C MET A 1 6.17 3.80 2.76
N ILE A 2 6.10 3.87 1.43
CA ILE A 2 4.98 3.34 0.66
C ILE A 2 5.49 2.30 -0.33
N CYS A 3 4.78 1.19 -0.46
CA CYS A 3 5.18 0.07 -1.30
C CYS A 3 4.00 -0.61 -1.99
N GLY A 4 4.36 -1.41 -2.98
CA GLY A 4 3.55 -2.40 -3.68
C GLY A 4 4.52 -3.26 -4.51
N HIS A 5 4.02 -4.16 -5.34
CA HIS A 5 4.86 -4.98 -6.22
C HIS A 5 4.63 -4.67 -7.69
N PHE A 6 5.65 -4.93 -8.51
CA PHE A 6 5.60 -4.73 -9.96
C PHE A 6 5.65 -6.03 -10.76
N ASP A 7 5.88 -7.18 -10.11
CA ASP A 7 5.72 -8.47 -10.77
C ASP A 7 4.25 -8.88 -10.85
N SER A 8 3.97 -9.86 -11.71
CA SER A 8 2.63 -10.41 -11.92
C SER A 8 2.74 -11.88 -12.37
N ILE A 9 1.64 -12.61 -12.30
CA ILE A 9 1.54 -14.00 -12.76
C ILE A 9 0.31 -14.18 -13.67
N ASN A 10 0.43 -15.04 -14.70
CA ASN A 10 -0.68 -15.47 -15.57
C ASN A 10 -1.49 -14.35 -16.28
N GLY A 11 -0.96 -13.14 -16.41
CA GLY A 11 -1.66 -12.03 -17.07
C GLY A 11 -0.88 -10.72 -17.08
N PRO A 12 -1.50 -9.63 -17.56
CA PRO A 12 -0.87 -8.30 -17.59
C PRO A 12 -0.73 -7.63 -16.21
N GLY A 13 -1.51 -8.03 -15.21
CA GLY A 13 -1.39 -7.54 -13.83
C GLY A 13 -1.80 -6.08 -13.65
N VAL A 14 -2.88 -5.64 -14.30
CA VAL A 14 -3.27 -4.21 -14.23
C VAL A 14 -3.88 -3.85 -12.88
N ASN A 15 -4.78 -4.67 -12.33
CA ASN A 15 -5.20 -4.53 -10.94
C ASN A 15 -4.07 -4.97 -10.01
N ASP A 16 -3.47 -6.12 -10.30
CA ASP A 16 -2.51 -6.83 -9.46
C ASP A 16 -1.10 -6.93 -10.11
N ASN A 17 -0.21 -5.97 -9.88
CA ASN A 17 -0.38 -4.76 -9.07
C ASN A 17 0.08 -3.48 -9.80
N GLY A 18 -0.28 -3.40 -11.09
CA GLY A 18 -0.11 -2.20 -11.91
C GLY A 18 -0.83 -0.98 -11.34
N SER A 19 -1.98 -1.19 -10.69
CA SER A 19 -2.80 -0.15 -10.07
C SER A 19 -2.05 0.53 -8.92
N GLY A 20 -1.58 -0.22 -7.92
CA GLY A 20 -0.77 0.30 -6.81
C GLY A 20 0.56 0.86 -7.28
N THR A 21 1.24 0.16 -8.21
CA THR A 21 2.48 0.64 -8.83
C THR A 21 2.32 2.04 -9.44
N SER A 22 1.23 2.28 -10.17
CA SER A 22 0.95 3.57 -10.81
C SER A 22 0.73 4.69 -9.80
N VAL A 23 0.00 4.40 -8.71
CA VAL A 23 -0.25 5.37 -7.62
C VAL A 23 1.05 5.76 -6.92
N ILE A 24 1.91 4.80 -6.63
CA ILE A 24 3.20 5.04 -5.96
C ILE A 24 4.10 5.95 -6.81
N LEU A 25 4.17 5.70 -8.12
CA LEU A 25 4.94 6.52 -9.05
C LEU A 25 4.43 7.95 -9.11
N GLU A 26 3.11 8.13 -9.16
CA GLU A 26 2.50 9.46 -9.22
C GLU A 26 2.67 10.22 -7.90
N ALA A 27 2.53 9.55 -6.76
CA ALA A 27 2.80 10.14 -5.46
C ALA A 27 4.26 10.62 -5.35
N ALA A 28 5.23 9.83 -5.84
CA ALA A 28 6.63 10.23 -5.90
C ALA A 28 6.84 11.47 -6.79
N ARG A 29 6.19 11.53 -7.96
CA ARG A 29 6.27 12.66 -8.88
C ARG A 29 5.77 13.96 -8.23
N ILE A 30 4.66 13.89 -7.50
CA ILE A 30 4.03 15.05 -6.85
C ILE A 30 4.84 15.50 -5.62
N LEU A 31 5.33 14.56 -4.80
CA LEU A 31 6.01 14.87 -3.55
C LEU A 31 7.51 15.19 -3.69
N LYS A 32 8.08 15.06 -4.89
CA LYS A 32 9.53 15.20 -5.13
C LYS A 32 10.15 16.49 -4.55
N ASP A 33 9.38 17.57 -4.52
CA ASP A 33 9.81 18.90 -4.10
C ASP A 33 9.09 19.38 -2.84
N VAL A 34 8.32 18.52 -2.16
CA VAL A 34 7.56 18.87 -0.96
C VAL A 34 8.41 18.62 0.28
N PRO A 35 8.65 19.63 1.15
CA PRO A 35 9.34 19.43 2.41
C PRO A 35 8.56 18.52 3.35
N THR A 36 9.25 17.58 3.99
CA THR A 36 8.67 16.63 4.95
C THR A 36 9.59 16.44 6.16
N ASP A 37 9.00 16.22 7.33
CA ASP A 37 9.74 15.87 8.55
C ASP A 37 10.39 14.48 8.46
N TYR A 38 9.74 13.56 7.73
CA TYR A 38 10.23 12.20 7.50
C TYR A 38 10.59 11.99 6.04
N SER A 39 11.67 11.25 5.79
CA SER A 39 11.98 10.74 4.44
C SER A 39 10.94 9.73 3.98
N ILE A 40 10.46 9.88 2.75
CA ILE A 40 9.54 8.92 2.12
C ILE A 40 10.34 8.02 1.19
N LYS A 41 10.32 6.71 1.46
CA LYS A 41 10.79 5.69 0.52
C LYS A 41 9.60 5.18 -0.29
N PHE A 42 9.70 5.26 -1.61
CA PHE A 42 8.79 4.68 -2.58
C PHE A 42 9.43 3.39 -3.10
N ILE A 43 8.75 2.25 -2.97
CA ILE A 43 9.33 0.95 -3.28
C ILE A 43 8.35 0.13 -4.13
N HIS A 44 8.88 -0.50 -5.18
CA HIS A 44 8.19 -1.51 -5.96
C HIS A 44 8.93 -2.83 -5.79
N PHE A 45 8.37 -3.76 -5.04
CA PHE A 45 8.98 -5.07 -4.80
C PHE A 45 8.81 -5.99 -6.02
N SER A 46 9.75 -6.92 -6.15
CA SER A 46 9.68 -8.01 -7.11
C SER A 46 9.44 -9.33 -6.39
N GLY A 47 8.72 -10.24 -7.02
CA GLY A 47 8.50 -11.59 -6.53
C GLY A 47 7.57 -11.68 -5.33
N GLU A 48 6.60 -10.76 -5.25
CA GLU A 48 5.47 -10.88 -4.32
C GLU A 48 4.75 -12.20 -4.59
N GLU A 49 4.44 -12.45 -5.86
CA GLU A 49 3.66 -13.58 -6.35
C GLU A 49 4.38 -14.93 -6.22
N GLN A 50 5.68 -14.90 -5.92
CA GLN A 50 6.49 -16.09 -5.64
C GLN A 50 6.66 -16.35 -4.13
N GLY A 51 5.94 -15.62 -3.29
CA GLY A 51 5.97 -15.73 -1.84
C GLY A 51 6.83 -14.65 -1.16
N LEU A 52 6.61 -13.40 -1.57
CA LEU A 52 7.16 -12.18 -0.98
C LEU A 52 8.70 -12.10 -1.06
N TYR A 53 9.32 -12.62 -2.12
CA TYR A 53 10.78 -12.77 -2.20
C TYR A 53 11.51 -11.43 -2.09
N GLY A 54 11.04 -10.40 -2.80
CA GLY A 54 11.64 -9.07 -2.79
C GLY A 54 11.54 -8.40 -1.43
N SER A 55 10.35 -8.30 -0.85
CA SER A 55 10.15 -7.67 0.45
C SER A 55 10.85 -8.45 1.58
N ARG A 56 10.83 -9.80 1.56
CA ARG A 56 11.59 -10.61 2.52
C ARG A 56 13.09 -10.37 2.42
N HIS A 57 13.64 -10.27 1.22
CA HIS A 57 15.05 -9.97 1.02
C HIS A 57 15.39 -8.57 1.54
N TYR A 58 14.61 -7.56 1.13
CA TYR A 58 14.82 -6.17 1.56
C TYR A 58 14.78 -6.02 3.08
N VAL A 59 13.80 -6.63 3.74
CA VAL A 59 13.69 -6.58 5.19
C VAL A 59 14.88 -7.26 5.87
N ASN A 60 15.34 -8.43 5.40
CA ASN A 60 16.41 -9.16 6.07
C ASN A 60 17.82 -8.61 5.79
N GLU A 61 18.05 -7.96 4.65
CA GLU A 61 19.38 -7.51 4.26
C GLU A 61 19.59 -5.99 4.42
N VAL A 62 18.52 -5.20 4.20
CA VAL A 62 18.59 -3.72 4.20
C VAL A 62 18.02 -3.14 5.50
N VAL A 63 16.82 -3.57 5.91
CA VAL A 63 16.18 -3.08 7.14
C VAL A 63 16.85 -3.68 8.37
N TYR A 64 17.14 -4.98 8.35
CA TYR A 64 17.73 -5.73 9.48
C TYR A 64 19.06 -6.42 9.13
N ASN A 65 20.08 -5.66 8.75
CA ASN A 65 21.38 -6.24 8.41
C ASN A 65 21.98 -7.02 9.61
N LYS A 66 22.27 -8.31 9.44
CA LYS A 66 22.79 -9.20 10.50
C LYS A 66 21.98 -9.15 11.80
N LYS A 67 20.65 -9.05 11.69
CA LYS A 67 19.69 -8.93 12.81
C LYS A 67 19.76 -7.61 13.59
N GLN A 68 20.54 -6.63 13.13
CA GLN A 68 20.55 -5.29 13.70
C GLN A 68 19.64 -4.38 12.88
N ARG A 69 18.75 -3.63 13.56
CA ARG A 69 17.88 -2.66 12.88
C ARG A 69 18.75 -1.53 12.33
N ASN A 70 18.75 -1.40 11.00
CA ASN A 70 19.58 -0.48 10.24
C ASN A 70 18.77 0.71 9.68
N LEU A 71 17.44 0.56 9.57
CA LEU A 71 16.53 1.63 9.19
C LEU A 71 15.51 1.86 10.30
N ASP A 72 15.33 3.12 10.70
CA ASP A 72 14.23 3.52 11.57
C ASP A 72 12.98 3.77 10.73
N ILE A 73 12.07 2.81 10.73
CA ILE A 73 10.83 2.86 9.95
C ILE A 73 9.71 3.34 10.87
N LYS A 74 9.07 4.44 10.49
CA LYS A 74 7.87 4.95 11.17
C LYS A 74 6.65 4.06 10.89
N MET A 75 6.49 3.66 9.63
CA MET A 75 5.36 2.89 9.11
C MET A 75 5.64 2.38 7.70
N VAL A 76 5.04 1.25 7.33
CA VAL A 76 4.95 0.71 5.98
C VAL A 76 3.51 0.81 5.49
N PHE A 77 3.30 1.53 4.38
CA PHE A 77 1.99 1.70 3.75
C PHE A 77 1.97 0.91 2.43
N ASN A 78 1.23 -0.18 2.38
CA ASN A 78 1.16 -1.06 1.20
C ASN A 78 -0.04 -0.71 0.30
N LEU A 79 0.14 -0.73 -1.01
CA LEU A 79 -0.96 -0.68 -1.98
C LEU A 79 -0.98 -1.98 -2.76
N ASP A 80 -2.09 -2.71 -2.69
CA ASP A 80 -2.27 -3.96 -3.42
C ASP A 80 -3.72 -4.10 -3.89
N GLN A 81 -3.88 -4.57 -5.14
CA GLN A 81 -5.17 -4.69 -5.82
C GLN A 81 -6.10 -3.49 -5.59
N VAL A 82 -5.67 -2.29 -6.00
CA VAL A 82 -6.43 -1.03 -5.84
C VAL A 82 -7.08 -0.54 -7.14
N GLY A 83 -7.44 -1.48 -8.01
CA GLY A 83 -7.98 -1.26 -9.35
C GLY A 83 -9.50 -1.18 -9.45
N GLY A 84 -10.21 -1.73 -8.45
CA GLY A 84 -11.67 -1.76 -8.37
C GLY A 84 -12.31 -2.77 -9.33
N LYS A 85 -13.54 -3.17 -9.02
CA LYS A 85 -14.32 -4.09 -9.87
C LYS A 85 -15.04 -3.32 -10.98
N LYS A 86 -14.64 -3.53 -12.24
CA LYS A 86 -15.23 -2.86 -13.40
C LYS A 86 -16.76 -3.05 -13.45
N GLY A 87 -17.47 -1.96 -13.73
CA GLY A 87 -18.93 -1.96 -13.87
C GLY A 87 -19.68 -1.93 -12.54
N MET A 88 -18.97 -1.99 -11.42
CA MET A 88 -19.53 -1.82 -10.07
C MET A 88 -19.36 -0.38 -9.58
N PHE A 89 -20.05 -0.05 -8.49
CA PHE A 89 -19.89 1.24 -7.80
C PHE A 89 -18.79 1.13 -6.74
N ASN A 90 -17.55 1.43 -7.12
CA ASN A 90 -16.38 1.36 -6.25
C ASN A 90 -16.27 2.65 -5.41
N ASP A 91 -17.05 2.76 -4.33
CA ASP A 91 -17.06 3.94 -3.44
C ASP A 91 -16.39 3.73 -2.09
N THR A 92 -15.82 2.54 -1.87
CA THR A 92 -15.25 2.12 -0.58
C THR A 92 -13.87 1.46 -0.80
N VAL A 93 -12.94 1.67 0.12
CA VAL A 93 -11.62 1.03 0.16
C VAL A 93 -11.40 0.40 1.52
N PHE A 94 -10.75 -0.76 1.56
CA PHE A 94 -10.26 -1.33 2.81
C PHE A 94 -8.97 -0.67 3.24
N CYS A 95 -8.90 -0.29 4.51
CA CYS A 95 -7.69 0.14 5.19
C CYS A 95 -7.21 -1.05 6.02
N ASP A 96 -6.10 -1.63 5.60
CA ASP A 96 -5.59 -2.86 6.19
C ASP A 96 -5.07 -2.61 7.61
N GLU A 97 -5.56 -3.40 8.55
CA GLU A 97 -5.16 -3.37 9.95
C GLU A 97 -4.40 -4.65 10.33
N ASP A 98 -3.28 -4.48 11.03
CA ASP A 98 -2.53 -5.59 11.59
C ASP A 98 -3.28 -6.25 12.76
N GLN A 99 -3.94 -7.37 12.46
CA GLN A 99 -4.76 -8.13 13.41
C GLN A 99 -4.20 -9.53 13.71
N ASP A 100 -3.11 -9.94 13.06
CA ASP A 100 -2.47 -11.26 13.23
C ASP A 100 -0.94 -11.10 13.39
N GLY A 101 -0.21 -12.20 13.57
CA GLY A 101 1.25 -12.18 13.64
C GLY A 101 1.78 -11.64 14.98
N SER A 102 2.67 -10.66 14.93
CA SER A 102 3.33 -10.09 16.09
C SER A 102 2.45 -9.06 16.79
N SER A 103 1.86 -9.42 17.92
CA SER A 103 1.03 -8.50 18.72
C SER A 103 1.71 -7.22 19.23
N LYS A 104 3.02 -7.04 18.99
CA LYS A 104 3.81 -5.88 19.46
C LYS A 104 3.54 -4.61 18.66
N ASN A 105 3.13 -4.74 17.39
CA ASN A 105 2.88 -3.63 16.46
C ASN A 105 1.39 -3.35 16.25
N ASN A 106 0.48 -4.27 16.60
CA ASN A 106 -0.95 -4.13 16.31
C ASN A 106 -1.53 -2.83 16.86
N ALA A 107 -1.25 -2.45 18.11
CA ALA A 107 -1.80 -1.19 18.65
C ALA A 107 -1.31 0.06 17.89
N ALA A 108 -0.07 0.05 17.41
CA ALA A 108 0.48 1.14 16.60
C ALA A 108 -0.06 1.10 15.17
N SER A 109 -0.27 -0.10 14.61
CA SER A 109 -0.93 -0.31 13.31
C SER A 109 -2.38 0.12 13.34
N THR A 110 -3.18 -0.29 14.32
CA THR A 110 -4.57 0.20 14.52
C THR A 110 -4.64 1.72 14.51
N LYS A 111 -3.71 2.39 15.22
CA LYS A 111 -3.65 3.85 15.21
C LYS A 111 -3.33 4.39 13.80
N ALA A 112 -2.36 3.79 13.12
CA ALA A 112 -1.98 4.12 11.75
C ALA A 112 -3.15 3.95 10.77
N THR A 113 -3.83 2.81 10.82
CA THR A 113 -4.97 2.48 9.98
C THR A 113 -6.12 3.45 10.22
N HIS A 114 -6.43 3.80 11.47
CA HIS A 114 -7.44 4.82 11.77
C HIS A 114 -7.06 6.23 11.28
N GLU A 115 -5.77 6.58 11.31
CA GLU A 115 -5.27 7.84 10.71
C GLU A 115 -5.36 7.80 9.18
N LEU A 116 -5.08 6.65 8.56
CA LEU A 116 -5.25 6.41 7.13
C LEU A 116 -6.71 6.59 6.71
N MET A 117 -7.66 5.97 7.43
CA MET A 117 -9.11 6.13 7.16
C MET A 117 -9.55 7.59 7.20
N LYS A 118 -9.07 8.38 8.18
CA LYS A 118 -9.36 9.82 8.27
C LYS A 118 -8.79 10.57 7.07
N CYS A 119 -7.57 10.25 6.65
CA CYS A 119 -6.96 10.83 5.46
C CYS A 119 -7.75 10.47 4.21
N THR A 120 -8.20 9.22 4.07
CA THR A 120 -9.04 8.77 2.96
C THR A 120 -10.30 9.61 2.83
N ALA A 121 -11.03 9.81 3.93
CA ALA A 121 -12.25 10.62 3.96
C ALA A 121 -12.00 12.12 3.70
N LEU A 122 -10.80 12.62 4.05
CA LEU A 122 -10.45 14.03 3.84
C LEU A 122 -10.03 14.33 2.41
N TYR A 123 -9.27 13.42 1.78
CA TYR A 123 -8.60 13.69 0.50
C TYR A 123 -9.28 13.00 -0.69
N SER A 124 -10.19 12.05 -0.47
CA SER A 124 -10.89 11.31 -1.52
C SER A 124 -12.40 11.22 -1.23
N PRO A 125 -13.24 10.92 -2.24
CA PRO A 125 -14.65 10.64 -2.00
C PRO A 125 -14.91 9.21 -1.46
N LEU A 126 -13.87 8.40 -1.29
CA LEU A 126 -14.02 7.01 -0.86
C LEU A 126 -14.39 6.95 0.63
N LYS A 127 -15.29 6.02 0.95
CA LYS A 127 -15.47 5.52 2.30
C LYS A 127 -14.30 4.59 2.63
N ALA A 128 -13.98 4.50 3.92
CA ALA A 128 -12.92 3.64 4.41
C ALA A 128 -13.52 2.64 5.40
N GLU A 129 -13.25 1.37 5.17
CA GLU A 129 -13.60 0.26 6.06
C GLU A 129 -12.32 -0.45 6.51
N ILE A 130 -12.37 -1.14 7.64
CA ILE A 130 -11.22 -1.93 8.13
C ILE A 130 -11.32 -3.35 7.59
N ASP A 131 -10.18 -3.90 7.18
CA ASP A 131 -10.00 -5.33 6.90
C ASP A 131 -8.70 -5.79 7.57
N PRO A 132 -8.57 -7.05 8.02
CA PRO A 132 -7.29 -7.59 8.42
C PRO A 132 -6.27 -7.47 7.28
N ALA A 133 -5.02 -7.19 7.63
CA ALA A 133 -3.94 -7.12 6.66
C ALA A 133 -3.85 -8.39 5.79
N GLU A 134 -3.89 -8.18 4.49
CA GLU A 134 -3.76 -9.19 3.46
C GLU A 134 -2.36 -9.81 3.44
N HIS A 135 -2.20 -10.94 2.75
CA HIS A 135 -0.89 -11.58 2.63
C HIS A 135 -0.04 -10.93 1.52
N SER A 136 0.38 -9.67 1.71
CA SER A 136 1.16 -8.87 0.75
C SER A 136 2.52 -8.40 1.33
N ASP A 137 3.27 -7.55 0.63
CA ASP A 137 4.67 -7.22 0.90
C ASP A 137 4.97 -6.68 2.30
N TYR A 138 4.07 -5.87 2.87
CA TYR A 138 4.16 -5.37 4.25
C TYR A 138 4.22 -6.49 5.32
N ILE A 139 3.77 -7.72 5.04
CA ILE A 139 3.83 -8.83 6.00
C ILE A 139 5.28 -9.23 6.30
N SER A 140 6.19 -9.01 5.35
CA SER A 140 7.63 -9.17 5.59
C SER A 140 8.14 -8.24 6.70
N PHE A 141 7.53 -7.06 6.85
CA PHE A 141 7.87 -6.03 7.84
C PHE A 141 7.14 -6.25 9.16
N GLU A 142 5.85 -6.60 9.12
CA GLU A 142 5.04 -6.99 10.29
C GLU A 142 5.73 -8.09 11.10
N LYS A 143 6.25 -9.13 10.42
CA LYS A 143 7.00 -10.23 11.07
C LYS A 143 8.26 -9.78 11.81
N LYS A 144 8.74 -8.56 11.60
CA LYS A 144 9.87 -7.95 12.32
C LYS A 144 9.43 -6.94 13.40
N GLY A 145 8.13 -6.74 13.57
CA GLY A 145 7.54 -5.80 14.52
C GLY A 145 7.45 -4.37 13.99
N GLU A 146 7.55 -4.17 12.68
CA GLU A 146 7.37 -2.84 12.07
C GLU A 146 5.88 -2.54 11.90
N VAL A 147 5.50 -1.26 12.05
CA VAL A 147 4.11 -0.83 11.91
C VAL A 147 3.67 -0.88 10.45
N ILE A 148 2.58 -1.58 10.15
CA ILE A 148 2.02 -1.69 8.81
C ILE A 148 0.60 -1.12 8.71
N THR A 149 0.21 -0.70 7.51
CA THR A 149 -1.16 -0.44 7.08
C THR A 149 -1.20 -0.48 5.55
N GLY A 150 -2.37 -0.47 4.93
CA GLY A 150 -2.48 -0.64 3.49
C GLY A 150 -3.81 -0.23 2.92
N PHE A 151 -3.89 -0.21 1.59
CA PHE A 151 -5.15 -0.23 0.88
C PHE A 151 -5.29 -1.51 0.08
N PHE A 152 -6.52 -2.03 0.12
CA PHE A 152 -7.02 -3.08 -0.74
C PHE A 152 -8.40 -2.69 -1.26
N GLU A 153 -8.78 -3.15 -2.46
CA GLU A 153 -10.11 -2.88 -2.98
C GLU A 153 -11.22 -3.55 -2.15
N TYR A 154 -12.30 -2.80 -1.88
CA TYR A 154 -13.44 -3.33 -1.13
C TYR A 154 -14.22 -4.36 -1.96
N LEU A 155 -14.56 -3.99 -3.20
CA LEU A 155 -15.19 -4.90 -4.16
C LEU A 155 -14.09 -5.66 -4.90
N ARG A 156 -13.76 -6.85 -4.40
CA ARG A 156 -12.68 -7.67 -4.95
C ARG A 156 -13.02 -8.20 -6.34
N SER A 157 -12.12 -7.92 -7.28
CA SER A 157 -12.11 -8.46 -8.63
C SER A 157 -11.69 -9.94 -8.59
N GLU A 158 -12.26 -10.73 -9.49
CA GLU A 158 -11.89 -12.15 -9.67
C GLU A 158 -10.86 -12.33 -10.80
N LEU A 159 -10.39 -11.22 -11.39
CA LEU A 159 -9.51 -11.19 -12.55
C LEU A 159 -8.01 -11.22 -12.26
N PRO A 160 -7.48 -10.78 -11.09
CA PRO A 160 -6.08 -10.97 -10.76
C PRO A 160 -5.60 -12.39 -11.05
N HIS A 161 -4.37 -12.51 -11.53
CA HIS A 161 -3.74 -13.77 -11.97
C HIS A 161 -4.39 -14.41 -13.19
N THR A 162 -5.07 -13.62 -14.01
CA THR A 162 -5.62 -14.07 -15.29
C THR A 162 -5.23 -13.13 -16.43
N LYS A 163 -5.30 -13.63 -17.66
CA LYS A 163 -5.10 -12.82 -18.88
C LYS A 163 -6.07 -11.63 -19.00
N ASP A 164 -7.16 -11.67 -18.23
CA ASP A 164 -8.23 -10.68 -18.27
C ASP A 164 -8.03 -9.57 -17.21
N ASP A 165 -6.98 -9.64 -16.38
CA ASP A 165 -6.51 -8.52 -15.56
C ASP A 165 -5.87 -7.43 -16.43
N THR A 166 -6.73 -6.69 -17.14
CA THR A 166 -6.37 -5.71 -18.15
C THR A 166 -6.96 -4.35 -17.81
N PHE A 167 -6.41 -3.30 -18.41
CA PHE A 167 -6.89 -1.93 -18.26
C PHE A 167 -8.38 -1.76 -18.63
N ALA A 168 -8.88 -2.56 -19.57
CA ALA A 168 -10.30 -2.53 -19.95
C ALA A 168 -11.22 -2.96 -18.78
N ASN A 169 -10.70 -3.79 -17.88
CA ASN A 169 -11.39 -4.36 -16.73
C ASN A 169 -11.00 -3.68 -15.40
N THR A 170 -10.37 -2.52 -15.46
CA THR A 170 -10.03 -1.70 -14.28
C THR A 170 -10.94 -0.47 -14.19
N ASP A 171 -11.28 -0.06 -12.96
CA ASP A 171 -11.94 1.21 -12.70
C ASP A 171 -10.91 2.30 -12.44
N VAL A 172 -10.50 3.00 -13.50
CA VAL A 172 -9.50 4.07 -13.42
C VAL A 172 -9.94 5.25 -12.54
N MET A 173 -11.25 5.48 -12.36
CA MET A 173 -11.72 6.53 -11.46
C MET A 173 -11.55 6.12 -10.00
N TYR A 174 -11.70 4.83 -9.70
CA TYR A 174 -11.36 4.29 -8.40
C TYR A 174 -9.86 4.44 -8.10
N VAL A 175 -8.99 4.01 -9.03
CA VAL A 175 -7.52 4.18 -8.92
C VAL A 175 -7.13 5.65 -8.70
N TYR A 176 -7.76 6.58 -9.42
CA TYR A 176 -7.55 8.01 -9.23
C TYR A 176 -7.90 8.47 -7.80
N ASN A 177 -9.03 8.01 -7.25
CA ASN A 177 -9.44 8.35 -5.90
C ASN A 177 -8.54 7.71 -4.83
N ILE A 178 -8.07 6.48 -5.07
CA ILE A 178 -7.02 5.84 -4.25
C ILE A 178 -5.77 6.72 -4.27
N GLY A 179 -5.32 7.18 -5.44
CA GLY A 179 -4.17 8.06 -5.55
C GLY A 179 -4.30 9.35 -4.73
N LYS A 180 -5.49 9.97 -4.71
CA LYS A 180 -5.77 11.13 -3.85
C LYS A 180 -5.68 10.77 -2.36
N ALA A 181 -6.28 9.66 -1.95
CA ALA A 181 -6.23 9.18 -0.56
C ALA A 181 -4.78 8.89 -0.13
N SER A 182 -4.02 8.14 -0.94
CA SER A 182 -2.64 7.77 -0.67
C SER A 182 -1.72 8.98 -0.59
N LEU A 183 -1.85 9.94 -1.51
CA LEU A 183 -1.06 11.18 -1.50
C LEU A 183 -1.36 12.04 -0.26
N GLY A 184 -2.63 12.16 0.12
CA GLY A 184 -3.04 12.87 1.32
C GLY A 184 -2.50 12.23 2.60
N ALA A 185 -2.61 10.91 2.71
CA ALA A 185 -2.07 10.14 3.82
C ALA A 185 -0.53 10.24 3.90
N LEU A 186 0.17 10.17 2.77
CA LEU A 186 1.63 10.34 2.72
C LEU A 186 2.07 11.70 3.25
N GLN A 187 1.40 12.79 2.84
CA GLN A 187 1.68 14.13 3.35
C GLN A 187 1.46 14.21 4.86
N TYR A 188 0.35 13.64 5.34
CA TYR A 188 0.05 13.60 6.78
C TYR A 188 1.12 12.84 7.57
N PHE A 189 1.41 11.60 7.19
CA PHE A 189 2.36 10.76 7.92
C PHE A 189 3.81 11.25 7.84
N ALA A 190 4.17 11.92 6.73
CA ALA A 190 5.50 12.46 6.54
C ALA A 190 5.69 13.85 7.17
N GLY A 191 4.63 14.50 7.67
CA GLY A 191 4.72 15.86 8.20
C GLY A 191 5.04 16.87 7.10
N ALA A 192 4.30 16.82 5.98
CA ALA A 192 4.51 17.75 4.88
C ALA A 192 4.16 19.19 5.29
N SER A 193 4.94 20.16 4.82
CA SER A 193 4.74 21.59 5.08
C SER A 193 4.89 22.43 3.82
N GLU A 194 4.30 23.63 3.84
CA GLU A 194 4.54 24.64 2.80
C GLU A 194 5.99 25.13 2.84
N LYS A 195 6.55 25.47 1.68
CA LYS A 195 7.91 26.03 1.55
C LYS A 195 8.02 27.46 2.06
#